data_AF-A0A1Y1MT77-F1
#
_entry.id   AF-A0A1Y1MT77-F1
#
_cell.length_a   1.000
_cell.length_b   1.000
_cell.length_c   1.000
_cell.angle_alpha   90.00
_cell.angle_beta   90.00
_cell.angle_gamma   90.00
#
_symmetry.space_group_name_H-M   'P 1'
#
loop_
_entity.id
_entity.type
_entity.pdbx_description
1 polymer ?
#
loop_
_entity_poly.entity_id
_entity_poly.type
_entity_poly.pdbx_seq_one_letter_code
_entity_poly.pdbx_strand_id
1 'polypeptide(L)'
;DKRFEACRKAIDHRLLMKACMWDYCACTDSNPENCACDTLDVLARVCQHERLVPSLNWRTESSCPFKCTGGKVYMPCGPSGGQIVCGGLSEKLTTGVCEEGCYCPEGTAYHNSRCIPVDKCPCMNAGKDFTTGSTVQSDCNTCTCNSGKWACTDKICNARCSILGDPHYMTFDGSRYDFRGQCSYMLVQHSNFTIEAKNSFHGNRETQLDLFMTSAFVKSLVINIHGHSIKLRHDQEISVDGEDIAKFPVDLNGFGVVIRRASSEFFVVELPNEVYIFWNG
;
A
#
# COMPACT_ATOMS: atom_id res chain seq x y z
N ASP A 1 -22.28 -42.40 22.59
CA ASP A 1 -22.85 -41.62 21.48
C ASP A 1 -22.74 -42.39 20.16
N LYS A 2 -23.82 -42.50 19.38
CA LYS A 2 -23.82 -43.21 18.08
C LYS A 2 -22.98 -42.50 17.01
N ARG A 3 -22.79 -41.18 17.13
CA ARG A 3 -22.02 -40.36 16.18
C ARG A 3 -20.55 -40.80 16.09
N PHE A 4 -20.02 -41.38 17.18
CA PHE A 4 -18.65 -41.90 17.25
C PHE A 4 -18.56 -43.41 16.99
N GLU A 5 -19.61 -44.09 16.54
CA GLU A 5 -19.60 -45.55 16.46
C GLU A 5 -18.52 -46.09 15.51
N ALA A 6 -18.40 -45.51 14.31
CA ALA A 6 -17.35 -45.86 13.35
C ALA A 6 -15.95 -45.63 13.93
N CYS A 7 -15.78 -44.50 14.63
CA CYS A 7 -14.55 -44.13 15.31
C CYS A 7 -14.11 -45.13 16.37
N ARG A 8 -15.04 -45.47 17.26
CA ARG A 8 -14.81 -46.31 18.44
C ARG A 8 -14.42 -47.74 18.06
N LYS A 9 -14.85 -48.21 16.88
CA LYS A 9 -14.47 -49.52 16.33
C LYS A 9 -13.06 -49.50 15.73
N ALA A 10 -12.61 -48.36 15.23
CA ALA A 10 -11.33 -48.23 14.53
C ALA A 10 -10.16 -47.83 15.44
N ILE A 11 -10.41 -47.11 16.54
CA ILE A 11 -9.38 -46.52 17.39
C ILE A 11 -9.46 -47.06 18.83
N ASP A 12 -8.30 -47.38 19.42
CA ASP A 12 -8.20 -47.68 20.86
C ASP A 12 -8.42 -46.39 21.67
N HIS A 13 -9.56 -46.35 22.34
CA HIS A 13 -10.01 -45.22 23.15
C HIS A 13 -9.82 -45.46 24.65
N ARG A 14 -9.13 -46.53 25.08
CA ARG A 14 -8.95 -46.85 26.50
C ARG A 14 -8.23 -45.74 27.26
N LEU A 15 -7.22 -45.14 26.64
CA LEU A 15 -6.49 -44.01 27.23
C LEU A 15 -7.35 -42.75 27.28
N LEU A 16 -8.12 -42.48 26.21
CA LEU A 16 -9.09 -41.37 26.17
C LEU A 16 -10.18 -41.55 27.22
N MET A 17 -10.68 -42.76 27.44
CA MET A 17 -11.69 -43.03 28.47
C MET A 17 -11.15 -42.76 29.88
N LYS A 18 -9.89 -43.14 30.16
CA LYS A 18 -9.24 -42.82 31.43
C LYS A 18 -9.04 -41.31 31.61
N ALA A 19 -8.63 -40.61 30.57
CA ALA A 19 -8.52 -39.16 30.57
C ALA A 19 -9.89 -38.49 30.82
N CYS A 20 -10.94 -38.92 30.12
CA CYS A 20 -12.30 -38.43 30.29
C CYS A 20 -12.80 -38.60 31.73
N MET A 21 -12.56 -39.78 32.34
CA MET A 21 -12.93 -40.03 33.74
C MET A 21 -12.18 -39.10 34.69
N TRP A 22 -10.89 -38.86 34.43
CA TRP A 22 -10.10 -37.93 35.22
C TRP A 22 -10.61 -36.49 35.09
N ASP A 23 -10.80 -36.00 33.87
CA ASP A 23 -11.29 -34.64 33.59
C ASP A 23 -12.66 -34.39 34.22
N TYR A 24 -13.55 -35.39 34.16
CA TYR A 24 -14.87 -35.33 34.78
C TYR A 24 -14.77 -35.27 36.31
N CYS A 25 -14.02 -36.19 36.93
CA CYS A 25 -13.92 -36.29 38.40
C CYS A 25 -13.13 -35.13 39.03
N ALA A 26 -12.16 -34.56 38.31
CA ALA A 26 -11.36 -33.43 38.76
C ALA A 26 -11.97 -32.06 38.41
N CYS A 27 -13.12 -32.04 37.71
CA CYS A 27 -13.75 -30.81 37.26
C CYS A 27 -14.24 -29.96 38.42
N THR A 28 -14.00 -28.65 38.35
CA THR A 28 -14.47 -27.66 39.32
C THR A 28 -15.67 -26.86 38.81
N ASP A 29 -16.11 -27.10 37.57
CA ASP A 29 -17.33 -26.52 37.01
C ASP A 29 -18.57 -27.13 37.68
N SER A 30 -19.63 -26.31 37.78
CA SER A 30 -20.98 -26.73 38.15
C SER A 30 -21.52 -27.89 37.30
N ASN A 31 -21.10 -28.00 36.04
CA ASN A 31 -21.37 -29.14 35.17
C ASN A 31 -20.06 -29.86 34.79
N PRO A 32 -19.73 -31.00 35.43
CA PRO A 32 -18.53 -31.78 35.13
C PRO A 32 -18.42 -32.27 33.69
N GLU A 33 -19.53 -32.33 32.94
CA GLU A 33 -19.52 -32.66 31.52
C GLU A 33 -18.73 -31.64 30.69
N ASN A 34 -18.67 -30.38 31.12
CA ASN A 34 -17.92 -29.33 30.42
C ASN A 34 -16.42 -29.67 30.35
N CYS A 35 -15.85 -30.21 31.44
CA CYS A 35 -14.43 -30.61 31.46
C CYS A 35 -14.17 -31.86 30.59
N ALA A 36 -15.15 -32.76 30.50
CA ALA A 36 -15.04 -33.94 29.64
C ALA A 36 -15.04 -33.60 28.12
N CYS A 37 -15.50 -32.40 27.75
CA CYS A 37 -15.53 -31.94 26.36
C CYS A 37 -14.14 -31.85 25.72
N ASP A 38 -13.09 -31.59 26.50
CA ASP A 38 -11.71 -31.51 26.00
C ASP A 38 -11.22 -32.88 25.52
N THR A 39 -11.49 -33.94 26.30
CA THR A 39 -11.18 -35.31 25.88
C THR A 39 -12.05 -35.77 24.69
N LEU A 40 -13.31 -35.35 24.62
CA LEU A 40 -14.17 -35.64 23.47
C LEU A 40 -13.71 -34.93 22.19
N ASP A 41 -13.16 -33.72 22.31
CA ASP A 41 -12.55 -32.97 21.21
C ASP A 41 -11.36 -33.74 20.62
N VAL A 42 -10.50 -34.30 21.47
CA VAL A 42 -9.38 -35.17 21.03
C VAL A 42 -9.91 -36.38 20.25
N LEU A 43 -10.95 -37.06 20.75
CA LEU A 43 -11.54 -38.20 20.06
C LEU A 43 -12.10 -37.79 18.69
N ALA A 44 -12.79 -36.64 18.60
CA ALA A 44 -13.36 -36.14 17.36
C ALA A 44 -12.28 -35.80 16.32
N ARG A 45 -11.20 -35.15 16.73
CA ARG A 45 -10.05 -34.83 15.87
C ARG A 45 -9.38 -36.07 15.30
N VAL A 46 -9.10 -37.07 16.14
CA VAL A 46 -8.52 -38.34 15.67
C VAL A 46 -9.48 -39.00 14.68
N CYS A 47 -10.79 -38.95 14.94
CA CYS A 47 -11.80 -39.48 14.05
C CYS A 47 -11.77 -38.88 12.64
N GLN A 48 -11.66 -37.56 12.58
CA GLN A 48 -11.63 -36.80 11.34
C GLN A 48 -10.29 -37.01 10.61
N HIS A 49 -9.19 -37.07 11.35
CA HIS A 49 -7.86 -37.34 10.80
C HIS A 49 -7.79 -38.70 10.10
N GLU A 50 -8.36 -39.74 10.72
CA GLU A 50 -8.47 -41.09 10.13
C GLU A 50 -9.50 -41.15 8.98
N ARG A 51 -10.17 -40.03 8.67
CA ARG A 51 -11.20 -39.90 7.61
C ARG A 51 -12.36 -40.88 7.76
N LEU A 52 -12.60 -41.37 8.97
CA LEU A 52 -13.66 -42.34 9.27
C LEU A 52 -15.04 -41.68 9.25
N VAL A 53 -15.10 -40.40 9.65
CA VAL A 53 -16.30 -39.57 9.60
C VAL A 53 -15.91 -38.17 9.09
N PRO A 54 -16.08 -37.89 7.77
CA PRO A 54 -15.58 -36.65 7.15
C PRO A 54 -16.16 -35.34 7.72
N SER A 55 -17.37 -35.38 8.30
CA SER A 55 -18.01 -34.23 8.94
C SER A 55 -18.73 -34.69 10.20
N LEU A 56 -17.96 -34.79 11.30
CA LEU A 56 -18.49 -35.24 12.58
C LEU A 56 -19.08 -34.05 13.36
N ASN A 57 -20.41 -33.87 13.26
CA ASN A 57 -21.11 -32.86 14.06
C ASN A 57 -21.49 -33.41 15.45
N TRP A 58 -20.51 -33.44 16.36
CA TRP A 58 -20.67 -34.00 17.69
C TRP A 58 -21.08 -32.99 18.77
N ARG A 59 -20.87 -31.68 18.52
CA ARG A 59 -21.27 -30.60 19.40
C ARG A 59 -22.71 -30.16 19.15
N THR A 60 -23.43 -29.86 20.22
CA THR A 60 -24.82 -29.36 20.20
C THR A 60 -25.05 -28.42 21.37
N GLU A 61 -26.17 -27.69 21.40
CA GLU A 61 -26.53 -26.83 22.54
C GLU A 61 -26.57 -27.58 23.88
N SER A 62 -26.96 -28.85 23.86
CA SER A 62 -27.04 -29.71 25.06
C SER A 62 -25.80 -30.57 25.29
N SER A 63 -24.78 -30.52 24.43
CA SER A 63 -23.59 -31.37 24.53
C SER A 63 -22.38 -30.65 23.96
N CYS A 64 -21.53 -30.13 24.86
CA CYS A 64 -20.29 -29.42 24.54
C CYS A 64 -20.49 -28.25 23.55
N PRO A 65 -21.35 -27.27 23.87
CA PRO A 65 -21.69 -26.17 22.95
C PRO A 65 -20.46 -25.34 22.56
N PHE A 66 -20.38 -24.98 21.28
CA PHE A 66 -19.29 -24.16 20.74
C PHE A 66 -19.79 -22.75 20.43
N LYS A 67 -19.30 -21.75 21.15
CA LYS A 67 -19.75 -20.36 21.00
C LYS A 67 -18.83 -19.59 20.06
N CYS A 68 -19.38 -19.15 18.93
CA CYS A 68 -18.69 -18.30 17.97
C CYS A 68 -19.08 -16.82 18.16
N THR A 69 -18.12 -15.91 18.01
CA THR A 69 -18.32 -14.46 18.12
C THR A 69 -18.03 -13.74 16.81
N GLY A 70 -18.61 -12.54 16.65
CA GLY A 70 -18.43 -11.73 15.47
C GLY A 70 -19.16 -12.26 14.23
N GLY A 71 -20.32 -12.89 14.39
CA GLY A 71 -21.12 -13.41 13.27
C GLY A 71 -20.54 -14.65 12.58
N LYS A 72 -19.50 -15.26 13.15
CA LYS A 72 -18.98 -16.56 12.72
C LYS A 72 -19.96 -17.66 13.13
N VAL A 73 -19.97 -18.74 12.37
CA VAL A 73 -20.73 -19.95 12.64
C VAL A 73 -19.79 -21.11 12.94
N TYR A 74 -20.21 -21.98 13.85
CA TYR A 74 -19.49 -23.21 14.13
C TYR A 74 -19.56 -24.13 12.91
N MET A 75 -18.41 -24.62 12.47
CA MET A 75 -18.31 -25.64 11.41
C MET A 75 -17.49 -26.81 11.95
N PRO A 76 -18.03 -28.04 11.92
CA PRO A 76 -17.29 -29.24 12.36
C PRO A 76 -16.14 -29.61 11.41
N CYS A 77 -16.15 -29.08 10.18
CA CYS A 77 -15.15 -29.29 9.14
C CYS A 77 -15.13 -28.03 8.27
N GLY A 78 -14.33 -27.05 8.67
CA GLY A 78 -14.15 -25.78 7.97
C GLY A 78 -12.95 -25.80 7.00
N PRO A 79 -12.85 -24.82 6.12
CA PRO A 79 -11.79 -24.77 5.10
C PRO A 79 -10.39 -24.61 5.70
N SER A 80 -9.48 -25.55 5.39
CA SER A 80 -8.08 -25.51 5.84
C SER A 80 -7.25 -24.40 5.19
N GLY A 81 -7.65 -23.94 4.01
CA GLY A 81 -7.05 -22.80 3.30
C GLY A 81 -7.44 -21.44 3.89
N GLY A 82 -8.10 -21.41 5.04
CA GLY A 82 -8.63 -20.20 5.65
C GLY A 82 -10.03 -19.83 5.14
N GLN A 83 -10.45 -18.60 5.42
CA GLN A 83 -11.74 -18.04 5.02
C GLN A 83 -11.54 -16.81 4.15
N ILE A 84 -12.58 -16.38 3.44
CA ILE A 84 -12.54 -15.14 2.66
C ILE A 84 -12.24 -13.98 3.61
N VAL A 85 -11.22 -13.17 3.31
CA VAL A 85 -10.84 -11.97 4.07
C VAL A 85 -10.98 -10.75 3.16
N CYS A 86 -11.53 -9.64 3.68
CA CYS A 86 -11.59 -8.40 2.90
C CYS A 86 -10.18 -7.92 2.54
N GLY A 87 -9.97 -7.56 1.27
CA GLY A 87 -8.67 -7.09 0.77
C GLY A 87 -7.64 -8.19 0.47
N GLY A 88 -7.93 -9.45 0.79
CA GLY A 88 -7.10 -10.59 0.41
C GLY A 88 -7.39 -11.07 -1.01
N LEU A 89 -6.37 -11.60 -1.70
CA LEU A 89 -6.62 -12.51 -2.82
C LEU A 89 -7.30 -13.74 -2.23
N SER A 90 -8.51 -14.06 -2.70
CA SER A 90 -9.19 -15.30 -2.32
C SER A 90 -8.33 -16.46 -2.80
N GLU A 91 -7.40 -16.93 -1.97
CA GLU A 91 -6.69 -18.17 -2.26
C GLU A 91 -7.74 -19.28 -2.41
N LYS A 92 -7.59 -20.07 -3.47
CA LYS A 92 -8.42 -21.26 -3.68
C LYS A 92 -8.37 -22.08 -2.40
N LEU A 93 -9.52 -22.25 -1.76
CA LEU A 93 -9.67 -23.15 -0.62
C LEU A 93 -9.00 -24.48 -0.99
N THR A 94 -7.94 -24.83 -0.28
CA THR A 94 -7.26 -26.10 -0.45
C THR A 94 -8.22 -27.22 -0.09
N THR A 95 -8.26 -28.25 -0.93
CA THR A 95 -9.16 -29.40 -0.73
C THR A 95 -8.39 -30.54 -0.09
N GLY A 96 -8.93 -31.09 1.01
CA GLY A 96 -8.48 -32.38 1.56
C GLY A 96 -8.11 -32.39 3.04
N VAL A 97 -7.97 -31.22 3.68
CA VAL A 97 -7.84 -31.08 5.13
C VAL A 97 -8.96 -30.15 5.60
N CYS A 98 -9.59 -30.43 6.72
CA CYS A 98 -10.53 -29.50 7.32
C CYS A 98 -10.34 -29.53 8.84
N GLU A 99 -10.60 -28.39 9.46
CA GLU A 99 -10.49 -28.24 10.91
C GLU A 99 -11.81 -27.76 11.50
N GLU A 100 -12.13 -28.23 12.69
CA GLU A 100 -13.26 -27.76 13.47
C GLU A 100 -13.00 -26.34 13.98
N GLY A 101 -13.97 -25.44 13.85
CA GLY A 101 -13.79 -24.06 14.31
C GLY A 101 -14.92 -23.10 13.96
N CYS A 102 -14.67 -21.82 14.18
CA CYS A 102 -15.59 -20.73 13.85
C CYS A 102 -15.19 -20.04 12.55
N TYR A 103 -16.08 -20.06 11.56
CA TYR A 103 -15.82 -19.51 10.24
C TYR A 103 -16.93 -18.56 9.81
N CYS A 104 -16.61 -17.65 8.90
CA CYS A 104 -17.61 -16.80 8.27
C CYS A 104 -18.56 -17.63 7.39
N PRO A 105 -19.88 -17.42 7.51
CA PRO A 105 -20.84 -18.12 6.67
C PRO A 105 -20.66 -17.73 5.19
N GLU A 106 -21.21 -18.57 4.31
CA GLU A 106 -21.15 -18.36 2.87
C GLU A 106 -21.70 -16.97 2.46
N GLY A 107 -21.04 -16.31 1.51
CA GLY A 107 -21.38 -14.94 1.10
C GLY A 107 -20.87 -13.82 2.04
N THR A 108 -20.13 -14.16 3.10
CA THR A 108 -19.48 -13.18 3.99
C THR A 108 -17.96 -13.32 4.01
N ALA A 109 -17.27 -12.23 4.35
CA ALA A 109 -15.83 -12.15 4.49
C ALA A 109 -15.47 -11.69 5.91
N TYR A 110 -14.33 -12.18 6.39
CA TYR A 110 -13.75 -11.77 7.67
C TYR A 110 -13.10 -10.40 7.55
N HIS A 111 -13.46 -9.49 8.46
CA HIS A 111 -12.86 -8.17 8.61
C HIS A 111 -12.93 -7.72 10.07
N ASN A 112 -11.80 -7.35 10.67
CA ASN A 112 -11.72 -6.85 12.06
C ASN A 112 -12.54 -7.69 13.08
N SER A 113 -12.23 -8.99 13.16
CA SER A 113 -12.85 -9.95 14.09
C SER A 113 -14.32 -10.30 13.83
N ARG A 114 -14.94 -9.77 12.78
CA ARG A 114 -16.34 -10.04 12.42
C ARG A 114 -16.51 -10.46 10.97
N CYS A 115 -17.64 -11.10 10.67
CA CYS A 115 -18.06 -11.44 9.32
C CYS A 115 -18.97 -10.33 8.78
N ILE A 116 -18.64 -9.84 7.59
CA ILE A 116 -19.44 -8.85 6.86
C ILE A 116 -19.76 -9.35 5.46
N PRO A 117 -20.88 -8.93 4.85
CA PRO A 117 -21.16 -9.25 3.45
C PRO A 117 -20.00 -8.85 2.53
N VAL A 118 -19.65 -9.72 1.57
CA VAL A 118 -18.50 -9.50 0.67
C VAL A 118 -18.64 -8.19 -0.11
N ASP A 119 -19.85 -7.83 -0.52
CA ASP A 119 -20.18 -6.59 -1.22
C ASP A 119 -19.89 -5.33 -0.37
N LYS A 120 -19.91 -5.47 0.96
CA LYS A 120 -19.61 -4.41 1.94
C LYS A 120 -18.17 -4.42 2.46
N CYS A 121 -17.27 -5.20 1.84
CA CYS A 121 -15.87 -5.16 2.21
C CYS A 121 -15.32 -3.73 2.07
N PRO A 122 -14.71 -3.16 3.13
CA PRO A 122 -14.08 -1.86 3.04
C PRO A 122 -12.77 -1.95 2.28
N CYS A 123 -12.37 -0.86 1.64
CA CYS A 123 -11.07 -0.71 1.01
C CYS A 123 -10.10 -0.06 1.99
N MET A 124 -8.85 -0.51 2.00
CA MET A 124 -7.81 0.08 2.84
C MET A 124 -7.03 1.12 2.03
N ASN A 125 -6.81 2.30 2.60
CA ASN A 125 -5.87 3.29 2.06
C ASN A 125 -5.15 4.00 3.22
N ALA A 126 -3.81 4.02 3.18
CA ALA A 126 -2.94 4.58 4.22
C ALA A 126 -3.32 4.14 5.66
N GLY A 127 -3.67 2.86 5.85
CA GLY A 127 -4.05 2.28 7.15
C GLY A 127 -5.46 2.60 7.64
N LYS A 128 -6.30 3.25 6.82
CA LYS A 128 -7.69 3.57 7.14
C LYS A 128 -8.68 2.77 6.27
N ASP A 129 -9.77 2.32 6.90
CA ASP A 129 -10.89 1.67 6.23
C ASP A 129 -11.82 2.70 5.56
N PHE A 130 -12.18 2.43 4.31
CA PHE A 130 -13.16 3.18 3.51
C PHE A 130 -14.32 2.28 3.13
N THR A 131 -15.55 2.68 3.44
CA THR A 131 -16.75 1.93 3.04
C THR A 131 -16.91 1.90 1.53
N THR A 132 -17.57 0.86 1.02
CA THR A 132 -17.97 0.76 -0.38
C THR A 132 -18.71 2.02 -0.84
N GLY A 133 -18.37 2.52 -2.03
CA GLY A 133 -18.83 3.80 -2.57
C GLY A 133 -18.02 5.02 -2.14
N SER A 134 -17.15 4.90 -1.12
CA SER A 134 -16.23 5.99 -0.75
C SER A 134 -15.25 6.30 -1.87
N THR A 135 -14.92 7.58 -2.03
CA THR A 135 -13.95 8.05 -3.02
C THR A 135 -12.72 8.67 -2.37
N VAL A 136 -11.55 8.43 -2.95
CA VAL A 136 -10.29 9.09 -2.61
C VAL A 136 -9.65 9.66 -3.87
N GLN A 137 -8.87 10.72 -3.74
CA GLN A 137 -8.03 11.23 -4.81
C GLN A 137 -6.67 10.55 -4.75
N SER A 138 -6.19 10.08 -5.90
CA SER A 138 -4.83 9.58 -6.12
C SER A 138 -4.26 10.36 -7.30
N ASP A 139 -3.39 11.32 -7.01
CA ASP A 139 -2.94 12.34 -7.96
C ASP A 139 -4.14 13.09 -8.60
N CYS A 140 -4.29 13.00 -9.93
CA CYS A 140 -5.43 13.56 -10.67
C CYS A 140 -6.57 12.57 -10.88
N ASN A 141 -6.42 11.33 -10.37
CA ASN A 141 -7.38 10.25 -10.53
C ASN A 141 -8.30 10.11 -9.33
N THR A 142 -9.55 9.78 -9.60
CA THR A 142 -10.55 9.49 -8.56
C THR A 142 -10.70 7.98 -8.43
N CYS A 143 -10.43 7.47 -7.23
CA CYS A 143 -10.56 6.06 -6.90
C CYS A 143 -11.79 5.83 -6.04
N THR A 144 -12.67 4.94 -6.47
CA THR A 144 -13.89 4.56 -5.75
C THR A 144 -13.72 3.16 -5.17
N CYS A 145 -14.07 3.00 -3.90
CA CYS A 145 -14.04 1.70 -3.24
C CYS A 145 -15.20 0.83 -3.72
N ASN A 146 -14.88 -0.34 -4.28
CA ASN A 146 -15.84 -1.34 -4.71
C ASN A 146 -15.49 -2.70 -4.08
N SER A 147 -16.26 -3.08 -3.05
CA SER A 147 -16.17 -4.39 -2.36
C SER A 147 -14.73 -4.83 -2.05
N GLY A 148 -13.97 -3.98 -1.34
CA GLY A 148 -12.59 -4.23 -0.93
C GLY A 148 -11.52 -3.94 -1.99
N LYS A 149 -11.90 -3.48 -3.19
CA LYS A 149 -10.97 -3.10 -4.27
C LYS A 149 -11.14 -1.64 -4.67
N TRP A 150 -10.03 -0.96 -4.96
CA TRP A 150 -10.06 0.37 -5.53
C TRP A 150 -10.25 0.30 -7.05
N ALA A 151 -11.30 0.96 -7.55
CA ALA A 151 -11.50 1.21 -8.96
C ALA A 151 -11.20 2.69 -9.25
N CYS A 152 -10.09 2.94 -9.96
CA CYS A 152 -9.62 4.29 -10.25
C CYS A 152 -9.91 4.69 -11.70
N THR A 153 -10.09 5.98 -11.93
CA THR A 153 -9.97 6.54 -13.28
C THR A 153 -8.54 6.37 -13.78
N ASP A 154 -8.37 6.33 -15.11
CA ASP A 154 -7.07 6.20 -15.76
C ASP A 154 -6.76 7.45 -16.59
N LYS A 155 -6.61 8.57 -15.90
CA LYS A 155 -6.17 9.84 -16.48
C LYS A 155 -4.65 9.92 -16.39
N ILE A 156 -4.03 10.37 -17.47
CA ILE A 156 -2.63 10.76 -17.47
C ILE A 156 -2.52 12.06 -16.65
N CYS A 157 -1.81 11.98 -15.53
CA CYS A 157 -1.59 13.13 -14.66
C CYS A 157 -0.31 13.88 -15.03
N ASN A 158 -0.24 15.15 -14.64
CA ASN A 158 0.98 15.93 -14.77
C ASN A 158 2.07 15.32 -13.89
N ALA A 159 3.29 15.25 -14.42
CA ALA A 159 4.47 14.79 -13.70
C ALA A 159 5.38 15.96 -13.36
N ARG A 160 6.18 15.82 -12.30
CA ARG A 160 7.13 16.85 -11.85
C ARG A 160 8.50 16.23 -11.64
N CYS A 161 9.51 16.78 -12.32
CA CYS A 161 10.90 16.62 -11.90
C CYS A 161 11.29 17.82 -11.01
N SER A 162 12.23 17.62 -10.09
CA SER A 162 12.71 18.70 -9.22
C SER A 162 14.17 18.55 -8.85
N ILE A 163 14.80 19.68 -8.59
CA ILE A 163 16.15 19.75 -8.02
C ILE A 163 16.06 20.59 -6.75
N LEU A 164 16.55 20.05 -5.64
CA LEU A 164 16.47 20.68 -4.32
C LEU A 164 17.81 20.52 -3.59
N GLY A 165 18.31 21.59 -2.95
CA GLY A 165 19.51 21.50 -2.11
C GLY A 165 20.78 21.15 -2.89
N ASP A 166 21.54 20.15 -2.41
CA ASP A 166 22.94 19.90 -2.80
C ASP A 166 23.20 18.79 -3.84
N PRO A 167 22.91 19.09 -5.11
CA PRO A 167 21.59 18.95 -5.71
C PRO A 167 21.06 17.52 -5.58
N HIS A 168 19.89 17.40 -4.93
CA HIS A 168 19.05 16.21 -4.95
C HIS A 168 18.10 16.28 -6.14
N TYR A 169 18.18 15.30 -7.02
CA TYR A 169 17.30 15.17 -8.18
C TYR A 169 16.15 14.23 -7.87
N MET A 170 14.96 14.61 -8.32
CA MET A 170 13.80 13.74 -8.40
C MET A 170 13.30 13.73 -9.85
N THR A 171 13.25 12.55 -10.46
CA THR A 171 12.79 12.34 -11.83
C THR A 171 11.26 12.36 -11.91
N PHE A 172 10.71 12.41 -13.13
CA PHE A 172 9.26 12.46 -13.36
C PHE A 172 8.49 11.24 -12.83
N ASP A 173 9.15 10.10 -12.71
CA ASP A 173 8.61 8.85 -12.15
C ASP A 173 8.86 8.71 -10.64
N GLY A 174 9.40 9.74 -9.98
CA GLY A 174 9.59 9.80 -8.53
C GLY A 174 10.90 9.20 -8.02
N SER A 175 11.80 8.75 -8.91
CA SER A 175 13.11 8.23 -8.49
C SER A 175 14.01 9.35 -7.98
N ARG A 176 14.65 9.13 -6.82
CA ARG A 176 15.54 10.10 -6.16
C ARG A 176 17.00 9.72 -6.34
N TYR A 177 17.83 10.69 -6.73
CA TYR A 177 19.29 10.53 -6.87
C TYR A 177 20.05 11.76 -6.40
N ASP A 178 21.25 11.53 -5.88
CA ASP A 178 22.18 12.58 -5.45
C ASP A 178 23.34 12.63 -6.45
N PHE A 179 23.55 13.77 -7.10
CA PHE A 179 24.54 13.88 -8.16
C PHE A 179 25.36 15.17 -8.07
N ARG A 180 26.61 15.03 -7.61
CA ARG A 180 27.53 16.15 -7.36
C ARG A 180 28.52 16.36 -8.51
N GLY A 181 28.02 16.41 -9.74
CA GLY A 181 28.87 16.69 -10.91
C GLY A 181 29.18 18.19 -11.06
N GLN A 182 30.41 18.55 -11.46
CA GLN A 182 30.82 19.95 -11.74
C GLN A 182 30.81 20.27 -13.24
N CYS A 183 29.66 20.14 -13.88
CA CYS A 183 29.50 20.44 -15.31
C CYS A 183 28.10 21.00 -15.57
N SER A 184 27.78 21.18 -16.84
CA SER A 184 26.43 21.41 -17.29
C SER A 184 25.81 20.08 -17.74
N TYR A 185 24.58 19.81 -17.31
CA TYR A 185 23.91 18.53 -17.49
C TYR A 185 22.52 18.76 -18.08
N MET A 186 22.16 17.90 -19.01
CA MET A 186 20.83 17.91 -19.62
C MET A 186 19.82 17.30 -18.65
N LEU A 187 18.84 18.09 -18.22
CA LEU A 187 17.75 17.62 -17.35
C LEU A 187 16.60 17.04 -18.17
N VAL A 188 16.21 17.76 -19.22
CA VAL A 188 15.10 17.42 -20.08
C VAL A 188 15.52 17.66 -21.52
N GLN A 189 15.35 16.64 -22.35
CA GLN A 189 15.50 16.74 -23.80
C GLN A 189 14.17 16.38 -24.44
N HIS A 190 13.58 17.32 -25.15
CA HIS A 190 12.39 17.11 -25.96
C HIS A 190 12.69 17.51 -27.41
N SER A 191 11.82 17.14 -28.36
CA SER A 191 12.00 17.50 -29.77
C SER A 191 12.03 19.01 -30.01
N ASN A 192 11.33 19.77 -29.16
CA ASN A 192 11.08 21.21 -29.36
C ASN A 192 11.82 22.11 -28.35
N PHE A 193 12.31 21.56 -27.25
CA PHE A 193 13.02 22.32 -26.23
C PHE A 193 14.00 21.46 -25.44
N THR A 194 14.97 22.11 -24.81
CA THR A 194 15.92 21.48 -23.87
C THR A 194 16.02 22.29 -22.60
N ILE A 195 16.21 21.62 -21.47
CA ILE A 195 16.51 22.24 -20.18
C ILE A 195 17.84 21.68 -19.67
N GLU A 196 18.81 22.57 -19.47
CA GLU A 196 20.15 22.25 -18.99
C GLU A 196 20.40 22.92 -17.63
N ALA A 197 20.99 22.19 -16.69
CA ALA A 197 21.42 22.71 -15.40
C ALA A 197 22.93 22.77 -15.31
N LYS A 198 23.45 23.93 -14.89
CA LYS A 198 24.86 24.09 -14.56
C LYS A 198 25.06 23.98 -13.05
N ASN A 199 25.78 22.95 -12.64
CA ASN A 199 26.11 22.76 -11.23
C ASN A 199 27.42 23.48 -10.87
N SER A 200 27.46 24.06 -9.68
CA SER A 200 28.64 24.71 -9.09
C SER A 200 28.78 24.28 -7.63
N PHE A 201 29.92 24.61 -7.01
CA PHE A 201 30.19 24.32 -5.60
C PHE A 201 30.48 25.62 -4.85
N HIS A 202 30.14 25.65 -3.57
CA HIS A 202 30.68 26.63 -2.64
C HIS A 202 32.09 26.19 -2.20
N GLY A 203 33.12 27.00 -2.48
CA GLY A 203 34.48 26.73 -2.00
C GLY A 203 35.58 27.48 -2.78
N ASN A 204 36.49 28.13 -2.05
CA ASN A 204 37.70 28.74 -2.61
C ASN A 204 38.73 27.64 -2.92
N ARG A 205 39.28 27.63 -4.13
CA ARG A 205 40.36 26.71 -4.53
C ARG A 205 41.71 26.99 -3.85
N GLU A 206 41.84 28.05 -3.05
CA GLU A 206 43.14 28.50 -2.52
C GLU A 206 43.57 27.87 -1.20
N THR A 207 42.66 27.26 -0.42
CA THR A 207 43.03 26.57 0.81
C THR A 207 42.70 25.09 0.70
N GLN A 208 43.76 24.28 0.61
CA GLN A 208 43.77 22.82 0.47
C GLN A 208 43.24 22.08 1.72
N LEU A 209 42.34 22.70 2.50
CA LEU A 209 41.88 22.25 3.82
C LEU A 209 40.34 22.16 3.99
N ASP A 210 39.56 22.22 2.90
CA ASP A 210 38.07 22.11 2.96
C ASP A 210 37.52 20.90 2.19
N LEU A 211 38.24 19.77 2.23
CA LEU A 211 37.84 18.50 1.60
C LEU A 211 36.52 17.90 2.15
N PHE A 212 35.87 18.54 3.12
CA PHE A 212 34.66 18.02 3.79
C PHE A 212 33.44 18.96 3.75
N MET A 213 33.51 20.15 3.13
CA MET A 213 32.41 21.15 3.18
C MET A 213 32.00 21.76 1.82
N THR A 214 32.26 21.09 0.71
CA THR A 214 31.79 21.59 -0.60
C THR A 214 30.33 21.18 -0.84
N SER A 215 29.38 22.07 -0.54
CA SER A 215 27.99 21.91 -1.01
C SER A 215 27.93 22.26 -2.50
N ALA A 216 27.40 21.32 -3.29
CA ALA A 216 27.06 21.58 -4.69
C ALA A 216 25.71 22.31 -4.76
N PHE A 217 25.45 23.09 -5.80
CA PHE A 217 24.15 23.70 -6.06
C PHE A 217 23.97 23.95 -7.56
N VAL A 218 22.71 24.13 -7.98
CA VAL A 218 22.41 24.54 -9.35
C VAL A 218 22.66 26.04 -9.47
N LYS A 219 23.70 26.43 -10.21
CA LYS A 219 24.08 27.83 -10.41
C LYS A 219 23.19 28.54 -11.43
N SER A 220 22.74 27.81 -12.44
CA SER A 220 21.85 28.35 -13.47
C SER A 220 21.13 27.26 -14.23
N LEU A 221 19.93 27.58 -14.72
CA LEU A 221 19.22 26.81 -15.74
C LEU A 221 19.30 27.53 -17.09
N VAL A 222 19.45 26.76 -18.16
CA VAL A 222 19.35 27.25 -19.54
C VAL A 222 18.23 26.48 -20.23
N ILE A 223 17.25 27.20 -20.75
CA ILE A 223 16.10 26.68 -21.48
C ILE A 223 16.24 27.14 -22.93
N ASN A 224 16.42 26.18 -23.85
CA ASN A 224 16.43 26.48 -25.27
C ASN A 224 15.11 26.06 -25.90
N ILE A 225 14.42 26.97 -26.57
CA ILE A 225 13.14 26.70 -27.24
C ILE A 225 12.95 27.65 -28.43
N HIS A 226 12.50 27.13 -29.58
CA HIS A 226 12.22 27.93 -30.79
C HIS A 226 13.38 28.87 -31.23
N GLY A 227 14.63 28.49 -30.96
CA GLY A 227 15.82 29.31 -31.28
C GLY A 227 16.16 30.38 -30.25
N HIS A 228 15.32 30.56 -29.22
CA HIS A 228 15.60 31.43 -28.08
C HIS A 228 16.30 30.65 -26.96
N SER A 229 17.20 31.34 -26.24
CA SER A 229 17.91 30.83 -25.07
C SER A 229 17.57 31.67 -23.84
N ILE A 230 16.81 31.09 -22.92
CA ILE A 230 16.41 31.70 -21.65
C ILE A 230 17.31 31.16 -20.55
N LYS A 231 18.01 32.03 -19.84
CA LYS A 231 18.92 31.64 -18.75
C LYS A 231 18.44 32.21 -17.42
N LEU A 232 18.21 31.32 -16.46
CA LEU A 232 17.82 31.63 -15.09
C LEU A 232 19.04 31.45 -14.18
N ARG A 233 19.44 32.49 -13.45
CA ARG A 233 20.64 32.50 -12.59
C ARG A 233 20.26 32.47 -11.11
N HIS A 234 21.21 32.03 -10.27
CA HIS A 234 21.02 31.80 -8.83
C HIS A 234 20.57 33.05 -8.03
N ASP A 235 20.90 34.24 -8.51
CA ASP A 235 20.50 35.55 -7.97
C ASP A 235 19.13 36.02 -8.49
N GLN A 236 18.34 35.11 -9.08
CA GLN A 236 17.09 35.40 -9.77
C GLN A 236 17.24 36.38 -10.95
N GLU A 237 18.45 36.57 -11.46
CA GLU A 237 18.66 37.30 -12.71
C GLU A 237 18.29 36.40 -13.89
N ILE A 238 17.58 36.99 -14.86
CA ILE A 238 17.11 36.28 -16.06
C ILE A 238 17.65 37.00 -17.28
N SER A 239 18.22 36.24 -18.20
CA SER A 239 18.54 36.73 -19.54
C SER A 239 17.83 35.94 -20.63
N VAL A 240 17.52 36.63 -21.72
CA VAL A 240 16.97 36.04 -22.95
C VAL A 240 17.91 36.43 -24.09
N ASP A 241 18.40 35.43 -24.82
CA ASP A 241 19.32 35.58 -25.96
C ASP A 241 20.59 36.40 -25.65
N GLY A 242 21.03 36.36 -24.39
CA GLY A 242 22.21 37.07 -23.89
C GLY A 242 21.93 38.44 -23.27
N GLU A 243 20.72 38.98 -23.42
CA GLU A 243 20.31 40.27 -22.87
C GLU A 243 19.59 40.08 -21.52
N ASP A 244 20.00 40.84 -20.50
CA ASP A 244 19.40 40.77 -19.17
C ASP A 244 18.02 41.47 -19.14
N ILE A 245 17.04 40.81 -18.53
CA ILE A 245 15.65 41.27 -18.47
C ILE A 245 15.36 41.84 -17.08
N ALA A 246 15.01 43.13 -17.03
CA ALA A 246 14.66 43.82 -15.79
C ALA A 246 13.14 43.99 -15.57
N LYS A 247 12.32 43.80 -16.61
CA LYS A 247 10.86 44.02 -16.57
C LYS A 247 10.12 42.74 -16.93
N PHE A 248 9.12 42.40 -16.14
CA PHE A 248 8.28 41.21 -16.32
C PHE A 248 6.79 41.58 -16.23
N PRO A 249 5.88 40.83 -16.88
CA PRO A 249 6.14 39.63 -17.68
C PRO A 249 6.79 39.93 -19.04
N VAL A 250 7.47 38.93 -19.60
CA VAL A 250 7.99 38.94 -20.98
C VAL A 250 7.33 37.82 -21.74
N ASP A 251 6.79 38.14 -22.92
CA ASP A 251 6.27 37.18 -23.89
C ASP A 251 7.23 37.14 -25.08
N LEU A 252 7.73 35.95 -25.43
CA LEU A 252 8.61 35.78 -26.57
C LEU A 252 7.79 35.60 -27.84
N ASN A 253 7.51 36.73 -28.50
CA ASN A 253 7.03 36.84 -29.89
C ASN A 253 5.84 35.93 -30.25
N GLY A 254 4.94 35.63 -29.31
CA GLY A 254 3.76 34.81 -29.59
C GLY A 254 4.06 33.32 -29.81
N PHE A 255 5.26 32.85 -29.47
CA PHE A 255 5.60 31.42 -29.47
C PHE A 255 4.99 30.64 -28.29
N GLY A 256 4.13 31.29 -27.48
CA GLY A 256 3.55 30.69 -26.28
C GLY A 256 4.57 30.50 -25.16
N VAL A 257 5.63 31.31 -25.15
CA VAL A 257 6.65 31.30 -24.09
C VAL A 257 6.54 32.58 -23.27
N VAL A 258 6.17 32.43 -22.00
CA VAL A 258 5.93 33.55 -21.08
C VAL A 258 6.81 33.42 -19.86
N ILE A 259 7.59 34.46 -19.57
CA ILE A 259 8.42 34.56 -18.37
C ILE A 259 7.77 35.57 -17.44
N ARG A 260 7.44 35.15 -16.22
CA ARG A 260 6.84 36.04 -15.22
C ARG A 260 7.38 35.80 -13.83
N ARG A 261 7.36 36.86 -13.04
CA ARG A 261 7.55 36.76 -11.59
C ARG A 261 6.24 36.26 -10.98
N ALA A 262 6.26 35.09 -10.35
CA ALA A 262 5.10 34.49 -9.70
C ALA A 262 4.97 34.93 -8.23
N SER A 263 6.08 35.20 -7.56
CA SER A 263 6.14 35.77 -6.20
C SER A 263 7.45 36.51 -5.96
N SER A 264 7.71 36.98 -4.73
CA SER A 264 9.04 37.48 -4.36
C SER A 264 10.13 36.42 -4.49
N GLU A 265 9.75 35.14 -4.34
CA GLU A 265 10.66 34.00 -4.27
C GLU A 265 10.79 33.24 -5.60
N PHE A 266 9.80 33.32 -6.49
CA PHE A 266 9.76 32.45 -7.67
C PHE A 266 9.52 33.22 -8.97
N PHE A 267 10.29 32.81 -9.98
CA PHE A 267 9.99 33.01 -11.37
C PHE A 267 9.39 31.75 -11.98
N VAL A 268 8.53 31.96 -12.98
CA VAL A 268 7.93 30.90 -13.77
C VAL A 268 8.20 31.19 -15.24
N VAL A 269 8.75 30.19 -15.93
CA VAL A 269 8.81 30.13 -17.39
C VAL A 269 7.74 29.14 -17.84
N GLU A 270 6.74 29.66 -18.53
CA GLU A 270 5.68 28.88 -19.16
C GLU A 270 6.09 28.62 -20.61
N LEU A 271 6.12 27.35 -21.00
CA LEU A 271 6.35 26.94 -22.38
C LEU A 271 5.03 26.39 -22.97
N PRO A 272 4.93 26.20 -24.30
CA PRO A 272 3.78 25.53 -24.92
C PRO A 272 3.52 24.14 -24.34
N ASN A 273 2.29 23.64 -24.52
CA ASN A 273 1.83 22.34 -24.02
C ASN A 273 1.90 22.18 -22.50
N GLU A 274 1.61 23.25 -21.76
CA GLU A 274 1.46 23.23 -20.28
C GLU A 274 2.74 22.77 -19.55
N VAL A 275 3.91 23.11 -20.10
CA VAL A 275 5.20 22.87 -19.43
C VAL A 275 5.60 24.10 -18.63
N TYR A 276 5.79 23.92 -17.33
CA TYR A 276 6.11 24.99 -16.40
C TYR A 276 7.46 24.75 -15.71
N ILE A 277 8.34 25.74 -15.75
CA ILE A 277 9.61 25.72 -15.04
C ILE A 277 9.54 26.74 -13.91
N PHE A 278 9.69 26.27 -12.67
CA PHE A 278 9.73 27.10 -11.47
C PHE A 278 11.18 27.27 -11.01
N TRP A 279 11.59 28.50 -10.76
CA TRP A 279 12.95 28.84 -10.35
C TRP A 279 12.94 29.85 -9.20
N ASN A 280 13.66 29.54 -8.12
CA ASN A 280 13.78 30.41 -6.95
C ASN A 280 15.14 31.08 -6.77
N GLY A 281 16.12 30.75 -7.61
CA GLY A 281 17.52 31.15 -7.40
C GLY A 281 18.33 30.01 -6.80
#